data_AF-A0A7X7S7X3-F1
#
_entry.id   AF-A0A7X7S7X3-F1
#
_cell.length_a   1.000
_cell.length_b   1.000
_cell.length_c   1.000
_cell.angle_alpha   90.00
_cell.angle_beta   90.00
_cell.angle_gamma   90.00
#
_symmetry.space_group_name_H-M   'P 1'
#
loop_
_entity.id
_entity.type
_entity.pdbx_description
1 polymer ?
#
loop_
_entity_poly.entity_id
_entity_poly.type
_entity_poly.pdbx_seq_one_letter_code
_entity_poly.pdbx_strand_id
1 'polypeptide(L)'
;MKLSLGKFRIFFIIITLIVVMLLGACSGRETSIDPGAWGYDCVVTYDALGGTVNQRGVRTTYYMKNSYLFAPAGTTNMLIEPVRDGYALAGWYVAKEDIVDANGEVTGYAFKAEDRWDFDEDRVQEDMTLYARWIPRGHVDYVDATTGAVMFSKNLSADSAVQELTGATESLIHKDGYTFLGYYEDEALTTPYDFSVYVFSELIPTKQDVYDTLAEEFPSLFTAVEYVEPEKTEDDEEGVEEIIDTSDLFINKLGYELDATEEERAMIRARKDEIFEKSIADYEQNSGQITVYLKYIEGNYARIGHLDDLYIDRKYAFTGLDRYKNEVEGYIFTQDIDFSGVTVDMAEQFNGVILGNNHRLKNITISASSKKVDPDKEKFVGLFRELKDATIQDITFENLTVKLNVNTGIRVDVGALALSAENVTLSNVRFDGLTIISGKGDDGAARYRLADLFLSQRNVKLTNVTADNIDIQASPAAQINSYFGFEIRVEEEPVVPEE
;
A
#
# COMPACT_ATOMS: atom_id res chain seq x y z
N MET A 1 0.79 61.48 -32.15
CA MET A 1 0.08 61.09 -30.93
C MET A 1 0.95 60.06 -30.24
N LYS A 2 1.45 60.41 -29.05
CA LYS A 2 2.58 59.75 -28.35
C LYS A 2 2.24 58.32 -27.93
N LEU A 3 3.19 57.40 -28.14
CA LEU A 3 3.25 56.10 -27.45
C LEU A 3 3.48 56.33 -25.96
N SER A 4 2.82 55.55 -25.09
CA SER A 4 3.26 55.34 -23.71
C SER A 4 3.39 53.85 -23.44
N LEU A 5 4.64 53.43 -23.24
CA LEU A 5 5.08 52.19 -22.61
C LEU A 5 4.49 52.06 -21.20
N GLY A 6 4.34 50.83 -20.70
CA GLY A 6 4.10 50.61 -19.27
C GLY A 6 3.39 49.32 -18.83
N LYS A 7 3.37 48.25 -19.61
CA LYS A 7 3.11 46.89 -19.10
C LYS A 7 4.46 46.26 -18.77
N PHE A 8 4.80 46.14 -17.48
CA PHE A 8 5.74 45.20 -16.82
C PHE A 8 6.32 45.83 -15.53
N ARG A 9 5.68 45.60 -14.38
CA ARG A 9 6.24 45.67 -13.00
C ARG A 9 5.27 44.87 -12.12
N ILE A 10 5.29 43.53 -12.15
CA ILE A 10 6.11 42.64 -11.31
C ILE A 10 6.22 43.16 -9.87
N PHE A 11 5.37 42.59 -9.01
CA PHE A 11 5.69 42.00 -7.70
C PHE A 11 6.86 42.64 -6.95
N PHE A 12 6.58 43.66 -6.17
CA PHE A 12 7.46 44.15 -5.10
C PHE A 12 6.58 44.45 -3.88
N ILE A 13 7.17 44.29 -2.70
CA ILE A 13 6.58 44.25 -1.35
C ILE A 13 6.31 42.80 -0.88
N ILE A 14 7.24 42.33 -0.04
CA ILE A 14 7.56 40.95 0.41
C ILE A 14 8.36 40.11 -0.59
N ILE A 15 9.40 40.71 -1.19
CA ILE A 15 10.60 39.97 -1.62
C ILE A 15 11.79 40.84 -1.21
N THR A 16 12.36 40.59 -0.03
CA THR A 16 13.76 40.94 0.22
C THR A 16 14.59 40.07 -0.71
N LEU A 17 15.00 40.68 -1.81
CA LEU A 17 15.79 40.09 -2.89
C LEU A 17 17.03 39.40 -2.29
N ILE A 18 17.11 38.07 -2.43
CA ILE A 18 18.37 37.34 -2.29
C ILE A 18 19.27 37.82 -3.43
N VAL A 19 20.25 38.66 -3.12
CA VAL A 19 21.45 38.91 -3.91
C VAL A 19 22.57 38.82 -2.88
N VAL A 20 23.44 37.82 -2.92
CA VAL A 20 24.53 37.71 -3.89
C VAL A 20 24.79 36.23 -4.22
N MET A 21 24.59 35.82 -5.48
CA MET A 21 25.30 34.67 -6.05
C MET A 21 26.53 35.17 -6.81
N LEU A 22 27.68 34.60 -6.47
CA LEU A 22 28.96 34.69 -7.18
C LEU A 22 28.87 34.11 -8.59
N LEU A 23 29.42 34.80 -9.60
CA LEU A 23 30.09 34.17 -10.73
C LEU A 23 31.36 34.95 -11.11
N GLY A 24 32.43 34.21 -11.32
CA GLY A 24 33.79 34.73 -11.43
C GLY A 24 34.18 35.34 -12.77
N ALA A 25 35.32 36.03 -12.69
CA ALA A 25 36.27 36.40 -13.74
C ALA A 25 35.73 37.13 -14.98
N CYS A 26 35.85 38.47 -14.98
CA CYS A 26 36.67 39.19 -15.98
C CYS A 26 36.80 40.68 -15.64
N SER A 27 38.02 41.08 -15.28
CA SER A 27 38.66 42.39 -15.50
C SER A 27 37.76 43.64 -15.54
N GLY A 28 37.71 44.38 -14.42
CA GLY A 28 37.36 45.79 -14.42
C GLY A 28 37.00 46.33 -13.04
N ARG A 29 38.00 46.83 -12.28
CA ARG A 29 37.86 47.55 -11.00
C ARG A 29 36.78 46.96 -10.06
N GLU A 30 37.12 45.85 -9.43
CA GLU A 30 36.26 45.22 -8.42
C GLU A 30 36.40 45.96 -7.08
N THR A 31 35.42 46.79 -6.74
CA THR A 31 35.03 46.92 -5.34
C THR A 31 34.41 45.58 -4.95
N SER A 32 35.07 44.82 -4.07
CA SER A 32 34.48 43.63 -3.47
C SER A 32 33.10 44.00 -2.91
N ILE A 33 32.05 43.30 -3.35
CA ILE A 33 30.72 43.45 -2.76
C ILE A 33 30.86 43.01 -1.30
N ASP A 34 30.68 43.95 -0.38
CA ASP A 34 30.69 43.73 1.07
C ASP A 34 29.22 43.78 1.55
N PRO A 35 28.58 42.63 1.85
CA PRO A 35 27.21 42.59 2.33
C PRO A 35 27.00 43.42 3.60
N GLY A 36 28.02 43.57 4.45
CA GLY A 36 27.95 44.41 5.65
C GLY A 36 27.74 45.89 5.33
N ALA A 37 28.28 46.37 4.19
CA ALA A 37 28.01 47.73 3.71
C ALA A 37 26.53 47.98 3.35
N TRP A 38 25.73 46.92 3.25
CA TRP A 38 24.28 46.95 3.00
C TRP A 38 23.45 46.57 4.24
N GLY A 39 24.07 46.48 5.42
CA GLY A 39 23.42 46.13 6.69
C GLY A 39 23.25 44.64 6.94
N TYR A 40 23.81 43.78 6.08
CA TYR A 40 23.82 42.33 6.26
C TYR A 40 25.05 41.90 7.07
N ASP A 41 25.07 42.32 8.34
CA ASP A 41 26.23 42.19 9.22
C ASP A 41 26.36 40.83 9.90
N CYS A 42 25.33 39.98 9.83
CA CYS A 42 25.32 38.67 10.48
C CYS A 42 25.55 37.54 9.47
N VAL A 43 26.53 36.69 9.75
CA VAL A 43 26.88 35.51 8.97
C VAL A 43 26.19 34.29 9.57
N VAL A 44 25.32 33.65 8.80
CA VAL A 44 24.63 32.43 9.22
C VAL A 44 25.14 31.25 8.42
N THR A 45 25.63 30.24 9.13
CA THR A 45 26.19 29.02 8.55
C THR A 45 25.24 27.85 8.76
N TYR A 46 24.76 27.27 7.67
CA TYR A 46 23.98 26.03 7.65
C TYR A 46 24.94 24.86 7.46
N ASP A 47 25.19 24.10 8.52
CA ASP A 47 25.95 22.86 8.49
C ASP A 47 24.97 21.68 8.39
N ALA A 48 25.01 20.99 7.24
CA ALA A 48 24.12 19.89 6.93
C ALA A 48 24.54 18.57 7.59
N LEU A 49 25.67 18.49 8.32
CA LEU A 49 26.09 17.32 9.10
C LEU A 49 25.90 15.97 8.39
N GLY A 50 26.62 15.80 7.28
CA GLY A 50 26.57 14.58 6.45
C GLY A 50 25.48 14.60 5.36
N GLY A 51 24.54 15.54 5.41
CA GLY A 51 23.66 15.89 4.30
C GLY A 51 24.26 16.96 3.38
N THR A 52 23.42 17.51 2.50
CA THR A 52 23.79 18.66 1.67
C THR A 52 22.65 19.68 1.55
N VAL A 53 23.00 20.98 1.58
CA VAL A 53 22.14 22.11 1.20
C VAL A 53 22.68 22.69 -0.11
N ASN A 54 21.87 22.73 -1.16
CA ASN A 54 22.30 23.12 -2.52
C ASN A 54 23.59 22.39 -2.96
N GLN A 55 23.66 21.07 -2.73
CA GLN A 55 24.82 20.22 -3.06
C GLN A 55 26.11 20.51 -2.25
N ARG A 56 26.03 21.25 -1.14
CA ARG A 56 27.17 21.53 -0.25
C ARG A 56 26.88 21.03 1.16
N GLY A 57 27.89 20.44 1.83
CA GLY A 57 27.76 20.05 3.24
C GLY A 57 27.64 21.24 4.19
N VAL A 58 28.25 22.38 3.84
CA VAL A 58 28.15 23.63 4.60
C VAL A 58 27.81 24.76 3.65
N ARG A 59 26.89 25.64 4.05
CA ARG A 59 26.48 26.81 3.28
C ARG A 59 26.38 28.04 4.18
N THR A 60 26.95 29.15 3.74
CA THR A 60 26.90 30.42 4.47
C THR A 60 26.05 31.44 3.71
N THR A 61 25.25 32.21 4.44
CA THR A 61 24.47 33.34 3.93
C THR A 61 24.55 34.53 4.89
N TYR A 62 24.21 35.72 4.41
CA TYR A 62 24.30 36.97 5.17
C TYR A 62 22.90 37.50 5.46
N TYR A 63 22.66 37.94 6.69
CA TYR A 63 21.39 38.44 7.18
C TYR A 63 21.57 39.76 7.94
N MET A 64 20.51 40.56 8.01
CA MET A 64 20.48 41.72 8.88
C MET A 64 20.28 41.29 10.34
N LYS A 65 20.85 42.03 11.27
CA LYS A 65 20.53 41.84 12.69
C LYS A 65 19.04 42.08 12.92
N ASN A 66 18.44 41.28 13.81
CA ASN A 66 17.02 41.23 14.12
C ASN A 66 16.09 40.81 12.97
N SER A 67 16.64 40.16 11.93
CA SER A 67 15.84 39.62 10.83
C SER A 67 15.45 38.15 11.03
N TYR A 68 14.37 37.73 10.37
CA TYR A 68 13.98 36.34 10.23
C TYR A 68 14.92 35.58 9.28
N LEU A 69 15.09 34.28 9.56
CA LEU A 69 15.75 33.38 8.64
C LEU A 69 14.76 32.75 7.66
N PHE A 70 15.20 32.60 6.41
CA PHE A 70 14.50 31.74 5.47
C PHE A 70 14.83 30.28 5.82
N ALA A 71 13.80 29.50 6.13
CA ALA A 71 13.93 28.05 6.20
C ALA A 71 14.48 27.53 4.86
N PRO A 72 15.46 26.61 4.87
CA PRO A 72 15.90 25.93 3.65
C PRO A 72 14.76 25.05 3.14
N ALA A 73 13.89 25.62 2.31
CA ALA A 73 12.69 24.99 1.77
C ALA A 73 12.33 25.55 0.37
N GLY A 74 13.23 26.33 -0.23
CA GLY A 74 13.01 27.00 -1.51
C GLY A 74 13.32 26.14 -2.74
N THR A 75 13.24 26.76 -3.92
CA THR A 75 13.59 26.13 -5.21
C THR A 75 15.10 26.22 -5.49
N THR A 76 15.62 25.52 -6.51
CA THR A 76 17.05 25.30 -6.84
C THR A 76 17.97 26.53 -6.75
N ASN A 77 17.46 27.74 -6.94
CA ASN A 77 18.23 28.99 -6.88
C ASN A 77 18.23 29.69 -5.51
N MET A 78 17.41 29.22 -4.55
CA MET A 78 17.35 29.65 -3.15
C MET A 78 17.96 28.58 -2.22
N LEU A 79 18.00 28.83 -0.90
CA LEU A 79 18.24 27.78 0.09
C LEU A 79 17.19 26.68 -0.09
N ILE A 80 17.60 25.52 -0.61
CA ILE A 80 16.70 24.36 -0.80
C ILE A 80 16.68 23.50 0.47
N GLU A 81 15.63 22.70 0.60
CA GLU A 81 15.57 21.67 1.64
C GLU A 81 16.80 20.77 1.59
N PRO A 82 17.52 20.58 2.71
CA PRO A 82 18.68 19.73 2.72
C PRO A 82 18.27 18.30 2.43
N VAL A 83 19.19 17.54 1.84
CA VAL A 83 18.99 16.11 1.56
C VAL A 83 20.12 15.29 2.13
N ARG A 84 19.77 14.13 2.70
CA ARG A 84 20.68 13.07 3.11
C ARG A 84 20.01 11.74 2.78
N ASP A 85 20.65 10.93 1.95
CA ASP A 85 20.05 9.69 1.44
C ASP A 85 19.74 8.72 2.60
N GLY A 86 18.51 8.20 2.65
CA GLY A 86 18.00 7.36 3.74
C GLY A 86 17.60 8.10 5.03
N TYR A 87 17.67 9.43 5.09
CA TYR A 87 17.31 10.21 6.29
C TYR A 87 16.28 11.30 5.98
N ALA A 88 15.50 11.66 7.00
CA ALA A 88 14.61 12.80 7.02
C ALA A 88 15.16 13.88 7.96
N LEU A 89 14.95 15.15 7.60
CA LEU A 89 15.38 16.28 8.42
C LEU A 89 14.41 16.46 9.59
N ALA A 90 14.90 16.35 10.82
CA ALA A 90 14.10 16.63 12.01
C ALA A 90 14.05 18.12 12.39
N GLY A 91 15.06 18.89 11.98
CA GLY A 91 15.13 20.32 12.25
C GLY A 91 16.55 20.86 12.19
N TRP A 92 16.67 22.14 12.53
CA TRP A 92 17.93 22.86 12.63
C TRP A 92 18.14 23.27 14.09
N TYR A 93 19.38 23.19 14.57
CA TYR A 93 19.72 23.47 15.96
C TYR A 93 20.93 24.41 16.05
N VAL A 94 20.96 25.30 17.04
CA VAL A 94 22.07 26.25 17.24
C VAL A 94 23.29 25.61 17.92
N ALA A 95 23.11 24.45 18.54
CA ALA A 95 24.17 23.69 19.17
C ALA A 95 24.01 22.17 18.93
N LYS A 96 25.10 21.45 19.14
CA LYS A 96 25.17 19.99 19.08
C LYS A 96 26.26 19.49 20.03
N GLU A 97 26.14 18.24 20.46
CA GLU A 97 27.19 17.52 21.18
C GLU A 97 27.68 16.35 20.31
N ASP A 98 29.01 16.22 20.16
CA ASP A 98 29.60 15.14 19.36
C ASP A 98 29.54 13.81 20.11
N ILE A 99 28.98 12.79 19.46
CA ILE A 99 29.03 11.41 19.93
C ILE A 99 30.25 10.75 19.32
N VAL A 100 31.17 10.28 20.16
CA VAL A 100 32.44 9.67 19.71
C VAL A 100 32.51 8.19 20.05
N ASP A 101 33.17 7.41 19.19
CA ASP A 101 33.49 6.01 19.46
C ASP A 101 34.64 5.87 20.47
N ALA A 102 35.04 4.62 20.74
CA ALA A 102 36.15 4.32 21.65
C ALA A 102 37.52 4.89 21.20
N ASN A 103 37.65 5.28 19.93
CA ASN A 103 38.85 5.85 19.34
C ASN A 103 38.81 7.40 19.26
N GLY A 104 37.69 8.01 19.65
CA GLY A 104 37.49 9.46 19.57
C GLY A 104 36.98 9.94 18.20
N GLU A 105 36.55 9.04 17.32
CA GLU A 105 35.97 9.39 16.02
C GLU A 105 34.47 9.73 16.19
N VAL A 106 34.02 10.82 15.58
CA VAL A 106 32.62 11.24 15.65
C VAL A 106 31.74 10.25 14.87
N THR A 107 30.82 9.60 15.56
CA THR A 107 29.87 8.63 15.03
C THR A 107 28.43 9.16 14.96
N GLY A 108 28.15 10.28 15.61
CA GLY A 108 26.85 10.92 15.60
C GLY A 108 26.83 12.24 16.35
N TYR A 109 25.63 12.81 16.47
CA TYR A 109 25.41 14.09 17.13
C TYR A 109 24.18 14.00 18.03
N ALA A 110 24.28 14.54 19.24
CA ALA A 110 23.14 14.74 20.14
C ALA A 110 22.71 16.21 20.11
N PHE A 111 21.40 16.43 20.28
CA PHE A 111 20.75 17.74 20.23
C PHE A 111 19.82 17.89 21.44
N LYS A 112 19.63 19.12 21.90
CA LYS A 112 18.71 19.46 22.98
C LYS A 112 17.51 20.21 22.43
N ALA A 113 16.36 20.04 23.08
CA ALA A 113 15.11 20.66 22.65
C ALA A 113 15.24 22.19 22.59
N GLU A 114 15.85 22.78 23.61
CA GLU A 114 16.05 24.23 23.76
C GLU A 114 16.99 24.84 22.70
N ASP A 115 17.79 24.02 22.02
CA ASP A 115 18.70 24.47 20.95
C ASP A 115 18.03 24.46 19.58
N ARG A 116 16.78 23.98 19.45
CA ARG A 116 16.06 23.94 18.18
C ARG A 116 15.83 25.36 17.68
N TRP A 117 16.19 25.64 16.44
CA TRP A 117 15.91 26.93 15.79
C TRP A 117 14.50 26.96 15.22
N ASP A 118 13.78 28.04 15.49
CA ASP A 118 12.46 28.31 14.96
C ASP A 118 12.50 29.41 13.89
N PHE A 119 12.25 29.01 12.64
CA PHE A 119 12.24 29.93 11.51
C PHE A 119 11.07 30.91 11.51
N ASP A 120 10.01 30.66 12.29
CA ASP A 120 8.82 31.48 12.34
C ASP A 120 8.85 32.54 13.45
N GLU A 121 9.66 32.34 14.49
CA GLU A 121 9.73 33.23 15.66
C GLU A 121 11.16 33.72 15.99
N ASP A 122 12.21 32.95 15.72
CA ASP A 122 13.56 33.34 16.12
C ASP A 122 14.15 34.41 15.18
N ARG A 123 15.00 35.28 15.75
CA ARG A 123 15.66 36.40 15.04
C ARG A 123 17.17 36.27 15.12
N VAL A 124 17.86 36.57 14.03
CA VAL A 124 19.33 36.61 14.01
C VAL A 124 19.85 37.76 14.86
N GLN A 125 20.72 37.49 15.85
CA GLN A 125 21.30 38.53 16.71
C GLN A 125 22.77 38.81 16.42
N GLU A 126 23.50 37.82 15.93
CA GLU A 126 24.92 37.82 15.60
C GLU A 126 25.26 36.64 14.67
N ASP A 127 26.54 36.47 14.34
CA ASP A 127 27.04 35.33 13.59
C ASP A 127 26.69 34.01 14.30
N MET A 128 26.10 33.06 13.57
CA MET A 128 25.64 31.81 14.15
C MET A 128 25.78 30.63 13.18
N THR A 129 25.73 29.42 13.74
CA THR A 129 25.70 28.18 12.96
C THR A 129 24.45 27.40 13.31
N LEU A 130 23.74 26.94 12.30
CA LEU A 130 22.62 26.00 12.39
C LEU A 130 23.09 24.62 11.92
N TYR A 131 22.80 23.61 12.72
CA TYR A 131 23.18 22.22 12.52
C TYR A 131 21.94 21.39 12.17
N ALA A 132 21.98 20.67 11.06
CA ALA A 132 20.89 19.79 10.65
C ALA A 132 20.85 18.51 11.50
N ARG A 133 19.69 18.21 12.09
CA ARG A 133 19.43 16.91 12.75
C ARG A 133 18.76 15.96 11.78
N TRP A 134 19.34 14.78 11.60
CA TRP A 134 18.87 13.75 10.67
C TRP A 134 18.35 12.52 11.41
N ILE A 135 17.17 12.06 11.04
CA ILE A 135 16.56 10.84 11.57
C ILE A 135 16.43 9.83 10.43
N PRO A 136 16.87 8.57 10.60
CA PRO A 136 16.71 7.54 9.57
C PRO A 136 15.25 7.45 9.13
N ARG A 137 15.01 7.35 7.82
CA ARG A 137 13.64 7.13 7.33
C ARG A 137 13.20 5.71 7.67
N GLY A 138 11.98 5.59 8.17
CA GLY A 138 11.30 4.30 8.20
C GLY A 138 11.26 3.69 6.80
N HIS A 139 11.63 2.43 6.70
CA HIS A 139 11.63 1.68 5.44
C HIS A 139 11.16 0.26 5.69
N VAL A 140 10.69 -0.36 4.61
CA VAL A 140 10.33 -1.77 4.58
C VAL A 140 11.24 -2.52 3.62
N ASP A 141 11.77 -3.64 4.11
CA ASP A 141 12.51 -4.61 3.32
C ASP A 141 11.66 -5.84 3.06
N TYR A 142 11.60 -6.25 1.81
CA TYR A 142 10.97 -7.50 1.38
C TYR A 142 12.08 -8.53 1.16
N VAL A 143 12.11 -9.57 1.97
CA VAL A 143 13.24 -10.50 2.10
C VAL A 143 12.85 -11.89 1.63
N ASP A 144 13.66 -12.53 0.78
CA ASP A 144 13.49 -13.97 0.51
C ASP A 144 13.82 -14.74 1.80
N ALA A 145 12.81 -15.30 2.45
CA ALA A 145 12.93 -16.00 3.73
C ALA A 145 13.87 -17.21 3.69
N THR A 146 14.14 -17.77 2.50
CA THR A 146 15.05 -18.92 2.35
C THR A 146 16.51 -18.48 2.35
N THR A 147 16.80 -17.29 1.82
CA THR A 147 18.19 -16.83 1.60
C THR A 147 18.60 -15.69 2.53
N GLY A 148 17.64 -14.99 3.13
CA GLY A 148 17.86 -13.74 3.87
C GLY A 148 18.19 -12.54 2.97
N ALA A 149 18.09 -12.68 1.64
CA ALA A 149 18.39 -11.58 0.73
C ALA A 149 17.24 -10.56 0.67
N VAL A 150 17.57 -9.28 0.79
CA VAL A 150 16.63 -8.17 0.53
C VAL A 150 16.36 -8.11 -0.98
N MET A 151 15.14 -8.47 -1.37
CA MET A 151 14.69 -8.51 -2.76
C MET A 151 14.19 -7.14 -3.23
N PHE A 152 13.59 -6.36 -2.31
CA PHE A 152 13.12 -5.02 -2.57
C PHE A 152 13.11 -4.20 -1.28
N SER A 153 13.39 -2.90 -1.37
CA SER A 153 13.33 -1.98 -0.24
C SER A 153 12.69 -0.67 -0.66
N LYS A 154 11.90 -0.05 0.22
CA LYS A 154 11.38 1.30 0.00
C LYS A 154 11.26 2.08 1.31
N ASN A 155 11.50 3.39 1.22
CA ASN A 155 11.17 4.34 2.28
C ASN A 155 9.65 4.47 2.42
N LEU A 156 9.19 4.67 3.65
CA LEU A 156 7.79 4.85 4.00
C LEU A 156 7.44 6.34 4.07
N SER A 157 6.20 6.65 3.70
CA SER A 157 5.57 7.97 3.82
C SER A 157 4.07 7.80 4.04
N ALA A 158 3.35 8.88 4.37
CA ALA A 158 1.89 8.86 4.49
C ALA A 158 1.20 8.33 3.23
N ASP A 159 1.72 8.68 2.05
CA ASP A 159 1.21 8.21 0.75
C ASP A 159 1.78 6.85 0.31
N SER A 160 2.76 6.30 1.03
CA SER A 160 3.43 5.04 0.68
C SER A 160 3.76 4.20 1.91
N ALA A 161 2.71 3.78 2.62
CA ALA A 161 2.81 2.84 3.73
C ALA A 161 3.27 1.43 3.28
N VAL A 162 3.49 0.54 4.24
CA VAL A 162 3.79 -0.88 3.97
C VAL A 162 2.59 -1.49 3.25
N GLN A 163 2.83 -2.12 2.11
CA GLN A 163 1.76 -2.65 1.25
C GLN A 163 2.26 -3.85 0.44
N GLU A 164 1.35 -4.59 -0.19
CA GLU A 164 1.74 -5.58 -1.19
C GLU A 164 2.51 -4.93 -2.35
N LEU A 165 3.45 -5.68 -2.93
CA LEU A 165 4.18 -5.20 -4.09
C LEU A 165 3.25 -5.12 -5.30
N THR A 166 3.40 -4.05 -6.08
CA THR A 166 2.67 -3.94 -7.35
C THR A 166 3.15 -5.03 -8.31
N GLY A 167 2.33 -5.45 -9.28
CA GLY A 167 2.76 -6.45 -10.27
C GLY A 167 4.05 -6.08 -11.03
N ALA A 168 4.33 -4.79 -11.21
CA ALA A 168 5.58 -4.32 -11.79
C ALA A 168 6.79 -4.58 -10.87
N THR A 169 6.62 -4.37 -9.56
CA THR A 169 7.66 -4.64 -8.56
C THR A 169 7.80 -6.13 -8.28
N GLU A 170 6.70 -6.89 -8.26
CA GLU A 170 6.73 -8.36 -8.15
C GLU A 170 7.55 -9.01 -9.28
N SER A 171 7.51 -8.41 -10.49
CA SER A 171 8.33 -8.88 -11.61
C SER A 171 9.84 -8.72 -11.39
N LEU A 172 10.26 -7.80 -10.50
CA LEU A 172 11.67 -7.58 -10.15
C LEU A 172 12.19 -8.56 -9.10
N ILE A 173 11.30 -9.17 -8.33
CA ILE A 173 11.63 -10.17 -7.30
C ILE A 173 11.45 -11.61 -7.82
N HIS A 174 11.45 -11.78 -9.16
CA HIS A 174 11.34 -13.08 -9.81
C HIS A 174 12.52 -14.00 -9.47
N LYS A 175 12.23 -15.31 -9.37
CA LYS A 175 13.20 -16.35 -9.10
C LYS A 175 12.98 -17.54 -10.05
N ASP A 176 14.00 -17.86 -10.84
CA ASP A 176 13.91 -18.92 -11.86
C ASP A 176 13.51 -20.26 -11.25
N GLY A 177 12.45 -20.87 -11.79
CA GLY A 177 11.94 -22.16 -11.31
C GLY A 177 11.13 -22.08 -10.02
N TYR A 178 10.79 -20.88 -9.55
CA TYR A 178 9.95 -20.66 -8.37
C TYR A 178 8.80 -19.70 -8.67
N THR A 179 7.68 -19.88 -7.97
CA THR A 179 6.56 -18.95 -7.96
C THR A 179 6.44 -18.27 -6.60
N PHE A 180 6.25 -16.95 -6.60
CA PHE A 180 5.94 -16.19 -5.39
C PHE A 180 4.57 -16.57 -4.83
N LEU A 181 4.50 -16.97 -3.56
CA LEU A 181 3.27 -17.42 -2.90
C LEU A 181 2.62 -16.31 -2.06
N GLY A 182 3.40 -15.55 -1.30
CA GLY A 182 2.84 -14.49 -0.45
C GLY A 182 3.82 -13.91 0.57
N TYR A 183 3.28 -13.04 1.43
CA TYR A 183 4.01 -12.23 2.41
C TYR A 183 3.78 -12.75 3.83
N TYR A 184 4.83 -12.74 4.66
CA TYR A 184 4.83 -13.27 6.03
C TYR A 184 5.56 -12.33 6.99
N GLU A 185 5.15 -12.34 8.26
CA GLU A 185 5.76 -11.54 9.33
C GLU A 185 7.05 -12.15 9.87
N ASP A 186 7.17 -13.48 9.78
CA ASP A 186 8.28 -14.26 10.31
C ASP A 186 9.05 -15.03 9.23
N GLU A 187 10.36 -15.18 9.46
CA GLU A 187 11.25 -15.95 8.58
C GLU A 187 10.85 -17.42 8.45
N ALA A 188 10.18 -17.99 9.46
CA ALA A 188 9.68 -19.36 9.43
C ALA A 188 8.42 -19.53 8.56
N LEU A 189 7.89 -18.43 7.99
CA LEU A 189 6.75 -18.39 7.07
C LEU A 189 5.49 -19.02 7.67
N THR A 190 5.24 -18.72 8.94
CA THR A 190 4.11 -19.28 9.71
C THR A 190 2.93 -18.33 9.83
N THR A 191 3.19 -17.02 9.87
CA THR A 191 2.20 -15.97 10.09
C THR A 191 2.12 -15.07 8.85
N PRO A 192 1.01 -15.11 8.09
CA PRO A 192 0.81 -14.20 6.95
C PRO A 192 0.89 -12.74 7.40
N TYR A 193 1.47 -11.88 6.56
CA TYR A 193 1.63 -10.46 6.87
C TYR A 193 0.31 -9.71 6.73
N ASP A 194 -0.13 -9.02 7.78
CA ASP A 194 -1.30 -8.13 7.73
C ASP A 194 -0.90 -6.68 7.46
N PHE A 195 -1.08 -6.26 6.20
CA PHE A 195 -0.77 -4.90 5.75
C PHE A 195 -1.68 -3.82 6.36
N SER A 196 -2.79 -4.18 7.01
CA SER A 196 -3.71 -3.22 7.62
C SER A 196 -3.30 -2.75 9.01
N VAL A 197 -2.34 -3.44 9.65
CA VAL A 197 -1.92 -3.16 11.02
C VAL A 197 -0.94 -1.99 11.10
N TYR A 198 -0.13 -1.78 10.06
CA TYR A 198 0.88 -0.73 10.08
C TYR A 198 0.27 0.66 9.85
N VAL A 199 0.56 1.60 10.75
CA VAL A 199 0.18 3.00 10.64
C VAL A 199 1.44 3.86 10.58
N PHE A 200 1.60 4.61 9.50
CA PHE A 200 2.73 5.54 9.35
C PHE A 200 2.51 6.77 10.23
N SER A 201 3.55 7.19 10.95
CA SER A 201 3.61 8.48 11.64
C SER A 201 4.57 9.40 10.91
N GLU A 202 4.19 10.66 10.72
CA GLU A 202 5.10 11.68 10.23
C GLU A 202 6.19 11.97 11.26
N LEU A 203 7.38 12.34 10.79
CA LEU A 203 8.50 12.70 11.66
C LEU A 203 8.24 14.02 12.38
N ILE A 204 7.79 15.03 11.62
CA ILE A 204 7.56 16.39 12.09
C ILE A 204 6.08 16.72 11.94
N PRO A 205 5.39 17.14 13.02
CA PRO A 205 4.00 17.54 12.96
C PRO A 205 3.85 18.81 12.13
N THR A 206 2.66 19.06 11.60
CA THR A 206 2.43 20.30 10.87
C THR A 206 2.43 21.49 11.84
N LYS A 207 2.74 22.68 11.31
CA LYS A 207 2.67 23.92 12.09
C LYS A 207 1.26 24.14 12.66
N GLN A 208 0.21 23.78 11.91
CA GLN A 208 -1.16 23.87 12.41
C GLN A 208 -1.37 22.97 13.63
N ASP A 209 -1.04 21.67 13.54
CA ASP A 209 -1.24 20.71 14.64
C ASP A 209 -0.51 21.14 15.92
N VAL A 210 0.68 21.72 15.78
CA VAL A 210 1.45 22.26 16.91
C VAL A 210 0.72 23.41 17.59
N TYR A 211 0.25 24.41 16.83
CA TYR A 211 -0.45 25.57 17.41
C TYR A 211 -1.86 25.23 17.90
N ASP A 212 -2.56 24.29 17.27
CA ASP A 212 -3.82 23.76 17.77
C ASP A 212 -3.61 23.11 19.15
N THR A 213 -2.57 22.27 19.29
CA THR A 213 -2.20 21.65 20.57
C THR A 213 -1.87 22.70 21.64
N LEU A 214 -1.08 23.73 21.28
CA LEU A 214 -0.72 24.81 22.21
C LEU A 214 -1.96 25.63 22.63
N ALA A 215 -2.88 25.91 21.71
CA ALA A 215 -4.11 26.63 22.01
C ALA A 215 -5.05 25.82 22.91
N GLU A 216 -5.10 24.49 22.74
CA GLU A 216 -5.84 23.59 23.63
C GLU A 216 -5.23 23.52 25.04
N GLU A 217 -3.90 23.49 25.14
CA GLU A 217 -3.18 23.43 26.42
C GLU A 217 -3.16 24.78 27.18
N PHE A 218 -3.12 25.90 26.46
CA PHE A 218 -3.06 27.26 27.01
C PHE A 218 -4.20 28.17 26.51
N PRO A 219 -5.47 27.81 26.75
CA PRO A 219 -6.61 28.50 26.16
C PRO A 219 -6.79 29.95 26.63
N SER A 220 -6.11 30.37 27.70
CA SER A 220 -6.12 31.76 28.17
C SER A 220 -5.17 32.67 27.39
N LEU A 221 -4.19 32.10 26.68
CA LEU A 221 -3.17 32.86 25.94
C LEU A 221 -3.50 32.96 24.45
N PHE A 222 -4.30 32.02 23.93
CA PHE A 222 -4.67 31.95 22.52
C PHE A 222 -6.12 32.38 22.30
N THR A 223 -6.32 33.35 21.40
CA THR A 223 -7.65 33.75 20.91
C THR A 223 -7.80 33.34 19.46
N ALA A 224 -8.90 32.66 19.13
CA ALA A 224 -9.19 32.28 17.74
C ALA A 224 -9.61 33.52 16.93
N VAL A 225 -8.98 33.71 15.77
CA VAL A 225 -9.16 34.88 14.90
C VAL A 225 -9.22 34.47 13.43
N GLU A 226 -9.93 35.26 12.62
CA GLU A 226 -9.84 35.15 11.17
C GLU A 226 -8.63 35.94 10.68
N TYR A 227 -7.81 35.35 9.81
CA TYR A 227 -6.63 36.03 9.27
C TYR A 227 -7.02 37.31 8.52
N VAL A 228 -6.38 38.42 8.88
CA VAL A 228 -6.50 39.69 8.17
C VAL A 228 -5.14 40.05 7.60
N GLU A 229 -5.05 40.16 6.28
CA GLU A 229 -3.82 40.63 5.64
C GLU A 229 -3.58 42.10 6.04
N PRO A 230 -2.39 42.45 6.56
CA PRO A 230 -2.10 43.82 6.96
C PRO A 230 -2.22 44.75 5.74
N GLU A 231 -2.90 45.88 5.92
CA GLU A 231 -3.07 46.88 4.86
C GLU A 231 -1.68 47.41 4.42
N LYS A 232 -1.39 47.32 3.13
CA LYS A 232 -0.18 47.93 2.57
C LYS A 232 -0.44 49.44 2.51
N THR A 233 0.33 50.22 3.25
CA THR A 233 0.39 51.66 3.04
C THR A 233 0.99 51.89 1.64
N GLU A 234 0.18 52.38 0.70
CA GLU A 234 0.72 52.91 -0.56
C GLU A 234 1.55 54.15 -0.22
N ASP A 235 2.75 54.25 -0.79
CA ASP A 235 3.72 55.33 -0.60
C ASP A 235 3.07 56.72 -0.41
N ASP A 236 2.93 57.17 0.83
CA ASP A 236 2.71 58.58 1.11
C ASP A 236 4.04 59.30 0.89
N GLU A 237 4.05 60.31 0.03
CA GLU A 237 5.19 61.14 -0.40
C GLU A 237 5.94 61.89 0.76
N GLU A 238 5.69 61.53 2.02
CA GLU A 238 6.39 62.01 3.22
C GLU A 238 7.01 60.88 4.05
N GLY A 239 7.77 59.97 3.42
CA GLY A 239 9.00 59.37 3.99
C GLY A 239 8.99 58.79 5.42
N VAL A 240 7.85 58.38 5.96
CA VAL A 240 7.75 57.64 7.23
C VAL A 240 7.00 56.35 6.95
N GLU A 241 7.75 55.28 6.68
CA GLU A 241 7.21 53.92 6.71
C GLU A 241 6.70 53.66 8.15
N GLU A 242 5.40 53.53 8.32
CA GLU A 242 4.84 53.02 9.57
C GLU A 242 5.33 51.57 9.73
N ILE A 243 6.16 51.32 10.74
CA ILE A 243 6.68 49.98 11.03
C ILE A 243 5.51 49.16 11.58
N ILE A 244 4.83 48.43 10.71
CA ILE A 244 3.81 47.46 11.11
C ILE A 244 4.52 46.30 11.81
N ASP A 245 4.20 46.08 13.09
CA ASP A 245 4.67 44.90 13.81
C ASP A 245 4.05 43.65 13.18
N THR A 246 4.90 42.80 12.62
CA THR A 246 4.51 41.57 11.94
C THR A 246 4.97 40.33 12.69
N SER A 247 5.42 40.49 13.95
CA SER A 247 6.04 39.42 14.73
C SER A 247 5.13 38.20 14.91
N ASP A 248 3.83 38.42 15.10
CA ASP A 248 2.83 37.36 15.28
C ASP A 248 2.01 37.07 14.01
N LEU A 249 2.38 37.65 12.87
CA LEU A 249 1.65 37.49 11.61
C LEU A 249 1.58 36.02 11.17
N PHE A 250 2.60 35.23 11.49
CA PHE A 250 2.62 33.80 11.25
C PHE A 250 1.57 33.06 12.09
N ILE A 251 1.45 33.38 13.38
CA ILE A 251 0.47 32.79 14.29
C ILE A 251 -0.96 33.18 13.86
N ASN A 252 -1.15 34.45 13.44
CA ASN A 252 -2.42 34.94 12.90
C ASN A 252 -2.86 34.19 11.64
N LYS A 253 -1.92 33.82 10.76
CA LYS A 253 -2.18 32.99 9.58
C LYS A 253 -2.64 31.57 9.93
N LEU A 254 -2.29 31.06 11.10
CA LEU A 254 -2.77 29.79 11.64
C LEU A 254 -4.14 29.93 12.35
N GLY A 255 -4.71 31.14 12.39
CA GLY A 255 -6.02 31.42 12.99
C GLY A 255 -5.99 31.79 14.47
N TYR A 256 -4.82 32.20 14.98
CA TYR A 256 -4.64 32.51 16.40
C TYR A 256 -4.03 33.90 16.63
N GLU A 257 -4.47 34.56 17.69
CA GLU A 257 -3.81 35.71 18.30
C GLU A 257 -3.23 35.27 19.65
N LEU A 258 -1.96 35.60 19.89
CA LEU A 258 -1.23 35.21 21.08
C LEU A 258 -1.06 36.40 22.03
N ASP A 259 -1.87 36.44 23.09
CA ASP A 259 -1.73 37.41 24.17
C ASP A 259 -0.90 36.78 25.31
N ALA A 260 0.41 37.00 25.26
CA ALA A 260 1.36 36.40 26.18
C ALA A 260 2.49 37.37 26.55
N THR A 261 2.83 37.39 27.84
CA THR A 261 4.03 38.03 28.36
C THR A 261 5.31 37.34 27.85
N GLU A 262 6.47 37.96 28.02
CA GLU A 262 7.76 37.37 27.62
C GLU A 262 8.02 36.02 28.31
N GLU A 263 7.66 35.89 29.59
CA GLU A 263 7.79 34.64 30.35
C GLU A 263 6.85 33.55 29.80
N GLU A 264 5.62 33.91 29.46
CA GLU A 264 4.64 32.99 28.86
C GLU A 264 5.05 32.58 27.44
N ARG A 265 5.63 33.49 26.65
CA ARG A 265 6.18 33.17 25.33
C ARG A 265 7.37 32.21 25.43
N ALA A 266 8.25 32.38 26.42
CA ALA A 266 9.33 31.43 26.67
C ALA A 266 8.80 30.04 27.08
N MET A 267 7.73 29.99 27.88
CA MET A 267 7.04 28.74 28.23
C MET A 267 6.41 28.07 26.99
N ILE A 268 5.71 28.83 26.15
CA ILE A 268 5.12 28.33 24.90
C ILE A 268 6.21 27.81 23.95
N ARG A 269 7.34 28.53 23.84
CA ARG A 269 8.50 28.11 23.05
C ARG A 269 9.04 26.77 23.53
N ALA A 270 9.29 26.63 24.83
CA ALA A 270 9.77 25.37 25.41
C ALA A 270 8.78 24.23 25.18
N ARG A 271 7.47 24.48 25.35
CA ARG A 271 6.44 23.47 25.11
C ARG A 271 6.38 23.05 23.64
N LYS A 272 6.54 24.00 22.71
CA LYS A 272 6.63 23.72 21.28
C LYS A 272 7.82 22.80 20.96
N ASP A 273 8.99 23.07 21.54
CA ASP A 273 10.16 22.20 21.36
C ASP A 273 9.91 20.78 21.90
N GLU A 274 9.25 20.65 23.06
CA GLU A 274 8.85 19.35 23.59
C GLU A 274 7.89 18.59 22.66
N ILE A 275 6.95 19.28 22.00
CA ILE A 275 6.04 18.66 21.02
C ILE A 275 6.84 18.08 19.84
N PHE A 276 7.80 18.83 19.31
CA PHE A 276 8.67 18.34 18.24
C PHE A 276 9.54 17.16 18.69
N GLU A 277 10.17 17.23 19.85
CA GLU A 277 11.01 16.14 20.36
C GLU A 277 10.19 14.88 20.67
N LYS A 278 8.96 15.04 21.17
CA LYS A 278 8.03 13.93 21.35
C LYS A 278 7.67 13.27 20.01
N SER A 279 7.36 14.05 18.99
CA SER A 279 7.08 13.52 17.64
C SER A 279 8.28 12.77 17.06
N ILE A 280 9.48 13.31 17.22
CA ILE A 280 10.73 12.65 16.77
C ILE A 280 10.92 11.32 17.50
N ALA A 281 10.75 11.29 18.83
CA ALA A 281 10.89 10.06 19.61
C ALA A 281 9.82 9.01 19.26
N ASP A 282 8.56 9.43 19.10
CA ASP A 282 7.46 8.56 18.68
C ASP A 282 7.73 8.02 17.25
N TYR A 283 8.26 8.85 16.35
CA TYR A 283 8.70 8.42 15.02
C TYR A 283 9.83 7.39 15.12
N GLU A 284 10.92 7.66 15.83
CA GLU A 284 12.07 6.74 15.96
C GLU A 284 11.65 5.39 16.57
N GLN A 285 10.69 5.39 17.49
CA GLN A 285 10.14 4.16 18.07
C GLN A 285 9.33 3.35 17.06
N ASN A 286 8.56 4.01 16.19
CA ASN A 286 7.61 3.38 15.26
C ASN A 286 8.15 3.19 13.84
N SER A 287 9.23 3.88 13.47
CA SER A 287 9.88 3.86 12.15
C SER A 287 10.99 2.81 12.04
N GLY A 288 10.95 1.78 12.88
CA GLY A 288 11.89 0.66 12.81
C GLY A 288 11.92 0.02 11.41
N GLN A 289 13.03 -0.66 11.09
CA GLN A 289 13.14 -1.45 9.87
C GLN A 289 12.05 -2.53 9.89
N ILE A 290 11.09 -2.42 8.98
CA ILE A 290 10.02 -3.41 8.82
C ILE A 290 10.55 -4.47 7.87
N THR A 291 10.46 -5.73 8.27
CA THR A 291 10.83 -6.84 7.39
C THR A 291 9.58 -7.63 7.03
N VAL A 292 9.33 -7.77 5.73
CA VAL A 292 8.28 -8.61 5.18
C VAL A 292 8.96 -9.80 4.49
N TYR A 293 8.66 -11.00 4.95
CA TYR A 293 9.25 -12.22 4.42
C TYR A 293 8.45 -12.74 3.22
N LEU A 294 9.15 -12.96 2.11
CA LEU A 294 8.60 -13.48 0.87
C LEU A 294 8.71 -14.99 0.86
N LYS A 295 7.57 -15.66 0.64
CA LYS A 295 7.53 -17.11 0.42
C LYS A 295 7.53 -17.42 -1.06
N TYR A 296 8.43 -18.30 -1.46
CA TYR A 296 8.48 -18.88 -2.80
C TYR A 296 8.22 -20.38 -2.72
N ILE A 297 7.56 -20.92 -3.74
CA ILE A 297 7.41 -22.36 -3.94
C ILE A 297 8.09 -22.76 -5.24
N GLU A 298 8.71 -23.93 -5.27
CA GLU A 298 9.33 -24.48 -6.48
C GLU A 298 8.24 -24.84 -7.49
N GLY A 299 8.48 -24.57 -8.77
CA GLY A 299 7.58 -24.83 -9.90
C GLY A 299 6.96 -23.58 -10.50
N ASN A 300 6.41 -23.73 -11.70
CA ASN A 300 5.73 -22.66 -12.43
C ASN A 300 4.21 -22.72 -12.21
N TYR A 301 3.68 -21.81 -11.39
CA TYR A 301 2.26 -21.75 -11.05
C TYR A 301 1.63 -20.45 -11.54
N ALA A 302 0.41 -20.55 -12.08
CA ALA A 302 -0.41 -19.37 -12.31
C ALA A 302 -0.97 -18.87 -10.97
N ARG A 303 -0.67 -17.61 -10.60
CA ARG A 303 -1.30 -16.93 -9.46
C ARG A 303 -2.65 -16.39 -9.88
N ILE A 304 -3.69 -16.86 -9.22
CA ILE A 304 -5.09 -16.53 -9.49
C ILE A 304 -5.55 -15.54 -8.42
N GLY A 305 -5.52 -14.27 -8.79
CA GLY A 305 -6.09 -13.20 -7.99
C GLY A 305 -7.48 -12.86 -8.49
N HIS A 306 -7.70 -12.79 -9.80
CA HIS A 306 -8.98 -12.38 -10.37
C HIS A 306 -9.64 -13.52 -11.14
N LEU A 307 -10.97 -13.49 -11.27
CA LEU A 307 -11.71 -14.47 -12.07
C LEU A 307 -11.18 -14.55 -13.51
N ASP A 308 -10.81 -13.40 -14.08
CA ASP A 308 -10.27 -13.30 -15.44
C ASP A 308 -8.92 -14.01 -15.63
N ASP A 309 -8.18 -14.32 -14.54
CA ASP A 309 -6.93 -15.07 -14.66
C ASP A 309 -7.17 -16.54 -15.06
N LEU A 310 -8.41 -17.03 -14.91
CA LEU A 310 -8.87 -18.34 -15.38
C LEU A 310 -9.62 -18.27 -16.73
N TYR A 311 -9.74 -17.08 -17.34
CA TYR A 311 -10.45 -16.90 -18.61
C TYR A 311 -9.55 -17.16 -19.81
N ILE A 312 -9.81 -18.26 -20.52
CA ILE A 312 -9.02 -18.69 -21.68
C ILE A 312 -9.97 -19.14 -22.80
N ASP A 313 -9.73 -18.66 -24.03
CA ASP A 313 -10.47 -19.07 -25.23
C ASP A 313 -12.00 -19.02 -25.08
N ARG A 314 -12.48 -17.93 -24.47
CA ARG A 314 -13.89 -17.62 -24.20
C ARG A 314 -14.56 -18.49 -23.14
N LYS A 315 -13.76 -19.11 -22.27
CA LYS A 315 -14.20 -20.05 -21.26
C LYS A 315 -13.51 -19.75 -19.94
N TYR A 316 -14.20 -19.99 -18.83
CA TYR A 316 -13.56 -20.05 -17.51
C TYR A 316 -13.31 -21.51 -17.19
N ALA A 317 -12.06 -21.94 -17.05
CA ALA A 317 -11.74 -23.34 -16.80
C ALA A 317 -10.34 -23.53 -16.19
N PHE A 318 -10.17 -24.64 -15.48
CA PHE A 318 -8.89 -25.11 -14.95
C PHE A 318 -8.14 -25.92 -16.00
N THR A 319 -7.61 -25.23 -17.01
CA THR A 319 -7.07 -25.87 -18.23
C THR A 319 -5.66 -26.44 -18.08
N GLY A 320 -4.96 -26.15 -16.99
CA GLY A 320 -3.51 -26.38 -16.86
C GLY A 320 -2.67 -25.32 -17.60
N LEU A 321 -3.30 -24.24 -18.05
CA LEU A 321 -2.65 -23.09 -18.66
C LEU A 321 -2.87 -21.82 -17.84
N ASP A 322 -1.93 -20.87 -17.96
CA ASP A 322 -2.13 -19.48 -17.53
C ASP A 322 -2.96 -18.69 -18.55
N ARG A 323 -3.34 -17.46 -18.22
CA ARG A 323 -4.10 -16.55 -19.11
C ARG A 323 -3.38 -16.21 -20.42
N TYR A 324 -2.07 -16.43 -20.50
CA TYR A 324 -1.24 -16.22 -21.68
C TYR A 324 -1.04 -17.51 -22.50
N LYS A 325 -1.70 -18.61 -22.09
CA LYS A 325 -1.67 -19.94 -22.72
C LYS A 325 -0.34 -20.68 -22.56
N ASN A 326 0.44 -20.32 -21.55
CA ASN A 326 1.62 -21.10 -21.18
C ASN A 326 1.18 -22.26 -20.28
N GLU A 327 1.84 -23.41 -20.42
CA GLU A 327 1.65 -24.53 -19.51
C GLU A 327 2.13 -24.15 -18.10
N VAL A 328 1.32 -24.50 -17.11
CA VAL A 328 1.64 -24.32 -15.69
C VAL A 328 1.49 -25.63 -14.95
N GLU A 329 2.28 -25.80 -13.91
CA GLU A 329 2.22 -26.95 -13.01
C GLU A 329 0.99 -26.89 -12.09
N GLY A 330 0.34 -25.74 -12.01
CA GLY A 330 -0.80 -25.55 -11.14
C GLY A 330 -1.28 -24.12 -11.00
N TYR A 331 -2.19 -23.95 -10.04
CA TYR A 331 -2.82 -22.70 -9.70
C TYR A 331 -2.62 -22.39 -8.22
N ILE A 332 -2.22 -21.16 -7.91
CA ILE A 332 -2.17 -20.62 -6.53
C ILE A 332 -3.25 -19.56 -6.42
N PHE A 333 -4.20 -19.72 -5.51
CA PHE A 333 -5.17 -18.68 -5.22
C PHE A 333 -4.61 -17.68 -4.21
N THR A 334 -4.76 -16.40 -4.49
CA THR A 334 -4.26 -15.30 -3.63
C THR A 334 -5.37 -14.47 -3.02
N GLN A 335 -6.62 -14.72 -3.41
CA GLN A 335 -7.83 -14.17 -2.80
C GLN A 335 -9.02 -15.09 -3.06
N ASP A 336 -10.14 -14.78 -2.40
CA ASP A 336 -11.42 -15.41 -2.71
C ASP A 336 -11.86 -15.06 -4.15
N ILE A 337 -12.32 -16.05 -4.91
CA ILE A 337 -12.78 -15.86 -6.29
C ILE A 337 -14.28 -16.15 -6.37
N ASP A 338 -15.05 -15.18 -6.85
CA ASP A 338 -16.50 -15.32 -7.08
C ASP A 338 -16.79 -15.56 -8.57
N PHE A 339 -17.43 -16.69 -8.87
CA PHE A 339 -17.82 -17.11 -10.22
C PHE A 339 -19.27 -16.72 -10.57
N SER A 340 -19.90 -15.86 -9.77
CA SER A 340 -21.26 -15.37 -10.03
C SER A 340 -21.39 -14.76 -11.42
N GLY A 341 -22.46 -15.14 -12.13
CA GLY A 341 -22.77 -14.63 -13.47
C GLY A 341 -22.01 -15.31 -14.61
N VAL A 342 -21.09 -16.23 -14.32
CA VAL A 342 -20.40 -17.03 -15.35
C VAL A 342 -20.69 -18.52 -15.18
N THR A 343 -20.45 -19.28 -16.25
CA THR A 343 -20.43 -20.75 -16.21
C THR A 343 -19.00 -21.21 -16.38
N VAL A 344 -18.57 -22.14 -15.54
CA VAL A 344 -17.25 -22.77 -15.64
C VAL A 344 -17.36 -23.94 -16.60
N ASP A 345 -16.48 -23.97 -17.59
CA ASP A 345 -16.34 -25.07 -18.52
C ASP A 345 -15.60 -26.23 -17.84
N MET A 346 -16.08 -27.46 -18.07
CA MET A 346 -15.41 -28.66 -17.60
C MET A 346 -14.02 -28.78 -18.22
N ALA A 347 -12.99 -28.88 -17.39
CA ALA A 347 -11.64 -29.16 -17.85
C ALA A 347 -11.53 -30.64 -18.29
N GLU A 348 -10.96 -30.88 -19.47
CA GLU A 348 -10.87 -32.23 -20.05
C GLU A 348 -9.99 -33.16 -19.20
N GLN A 349 -8.82 -32.68 -18.81
CA GLN A 349 -7.92 -33.35 -17.90
C GLN A 349 -7.13 -32.30 -17.12
N PHE A 350 -6.88 -32.57 -15.83
CA PHE A 350 -5.96 -31.77 -15.02
C PHE A 350 -5.03 -32.68 -14.22
N ASN A 351 -3.73 -32.39 -14.30
CA ASN A 351 -2.64 -33.16 -13.73
C ASN A 351 -1.65 -32.31 -12.92
N GLY A 352 -2.10 -31.13 -12.48
CA GLY A 352 -1.30 -30.20 -11.72
C GLY A 352 -1.70 -30.11 -10.25
N VAL A 353 -1.29 -29.01 -9.63
CA VAL A 353 -1.56 -28.71 -8.23
C VAL A 353 -2.47 -27.49 -8.11
N ILE A 354 -3.52 -27.58 -7.28
CA ILE A 354 -4.34 -26.43 -6.89
C ILE A 354 -4.05 -26.11 -5.42
N LEU A 355 -3.41 -24.97 -5.18
CA LEU A 355 -3.12 -24.42 -3.87
C LEU A 355 -4.13 -23.32 -3.57
N GLY A 356 -5.12 -23.62 -2.73
CA GLY A 356 -6.16 -22.66 -2.36
C GLY A 356 -5.68 -21.57 -1.40
N ASN A 357 -4.58 -21.81 -0.67
CA ASN A 357 -4.04 -20.88 0.33
C ASN A 357 -5.11 -20.38 1.34
N ASN A 358 -6.02 -21.27 1.72
CA ASN A 358 -7.20 -21.04 2.58
C ASN A 358 -8.29 -20.12 2.00
N HIS A 359 -8.22 -19.78 0.70
CA HIS A 359 -9.25 -18.99 0.03
C HIS A 359 -10.47 -19.82 -0.40
N ARG A 360 -11.51 -19.08 -0.79
CA ARG A 360 -12.82 -19.61 -1.18
C ARG A 360 -13.08 -19.40 -2.67
N LEU A 361 -13.53 -20.45 -3.36
CA LEU A 361 -14.09 -20.37 -4.70
C LEU A 361 -15.62 -20.39 -4.59
N LYS A 362 -16.25 -19.24 -4.85
CA LYS A 362 -17.66 -19.00 -4.56
C LYS A 362 -18.50 -19.10 -5.83
N ASN A 363 -19.71 -19.63 -5.68
CA ASN A 363 -20.79 -19.58 -6.67
C ASN A 363 -20.43 -20.20 -8.03
N ILE A 364 -19.56 -21.23 -8.03
CA ILE A 364 -19.22 -21.95 -9.27
C ILE A 364 -20.48 -22.60 -9.82
N THR A 365 -20.84 -22.26 -11.06
CA THR A 365 -21.87 -22.99 -11.82
C THR A 365 -21.21 -23.76 -12.95
N ILE A 366 -21.33 -25.08 -12.94
CA ILE A 366 -21.02 -25.94 -14.09
C ILE A 366 -22.34 -26.43 -14.69
N SER A 367 -22.43 -26.50 -16.02
CA SER A 367 -23.66 -26.92 -16.68
C SER A 367 -23.44 -27.73 -17.95
N ALA A 368 -24.38 -28.62 -18.23
CA ALA A 368 -24.54 -29.21 -19.55
C ALA A 368 -25.98 -29.14 -20.00
N SER A 369 -26.16 -28.77 -21.26
CA SER A 369 -27.48 -28.69 -21.89
C SER A 369 -27.47 -29.43 -23.23
N SER A 370 -28.50 -30.25 -23.47
CA SER A 370 -28.77 -30.81 -24.78
C SER A 370 -29.39 -29.76 -25.70
N LYS A 371 -29.02 -29.78 -26.98
CA LYS A 371 -29.71 -29.02 -28.02
C LYS A 371 -30.88 -29.84 -28.57
N LYS A 372 -31.87 -29.17 -29.19
CA LYS A 372 -33.04 -29.84 -29.80
C LYS A 372 -32.69 -30.90 -30.86
N VAL A 373 -31.52 -30.77 -31.49
CA VAL A 373 -31.02 -31.67 -32.54
C VAL A 373 -29.79 -32.45 -32.11
N ASP A 374 -29.54 -32.50 -30.80
CA ASP A 374 -28.35 -33.13 -30.23
C ASP A 374 -28.40 -34.66 -30.44
N PRO A 375 -27.49 -35.23 -31.25
CA PRO A 375 -27.44 -36.67 -31.48
C PRO A 375 -26.73 -37.41 -30.32
N ASP A 376 -26.21 -36.68 -29.33
CA ASP A 376 -25.44 -37.24 -28.24
C ASP A 376 -26.26 -38.25 -27.44
N LYS A 377 -25.70 -39.44 -27.28
CA LYS A 377 -26.28 -40.52 -26.47
C LYS A 377 -25.86 -40.44 -25.01
N GLU A 378 -24.94 -39.53 -24.69
CA GLU A 378 -24.42 -39.34 -23.35
C GLU A 378 -23.97 -37.90 -23.08
N LYS A 379 -24.02 -37.49 -21.80
CA LYS A 379 -23.49 -36.21 -21.31
C LYS A 379 -22.65 -36.43 -20.06
N PHE A 380 -21.61 -35.62 -19.93
CA PHE A 380 -20.63 -35.67 -18.85
C PHE A 380 -20.53 -34.28 -18.22
N VAL A 381 -20.65 -34.19 -16.90
CA VAL A 381 -20.55 -32.90 -16.18
C VAL A 381 -19.74 -33.05 -14.91
N GLY A 382 -18.78 -32.14 -14.74
CA GLY A 382 -17.94 -32.00 -13.56
C GLY A 382 -17.09 -30.75 -13.71
N LEU A 383 -16.41 -30.35 -12.64
CA LEU A 383 -15.38 -29.33 -12.76
C LEU A 383 -14.22 -29.85 -13.63
N PHE A 384 -13.90 -31.14 -13.47
CA PHE A 384 -12.95 -31.88 -14.28
C PHE A 384 -13.61 -33.12 -14.88
N ARG A 385 -13.30 -33.45 -16.13
CA ARG A 385 -13.58 -34.79 -16.66
C ARG A 385 -12.62 -35.79 -16.03
N GLU A 386 -11.33 -35.50 -16.03
CA GLU A 386 -10.31 -36.34 -15.42
C GLU A 386 -9.37 -35.54 -14.52
N LEU A 387 -9.22 -35.97 -13.27
CA LEU A 387 -8.12 -35.60 -12.40
C LEU A 387 -7.13 -36.75 -12.37
N LYS A 388 -5.89 -36.49 -12.77
CA LYS A 388 -4.87 -37.53 -12.85
C LYS A 388 -3.53 -37.03 -12.37
N ASP A 389 -2.93 -37.70 -11.39
CA ASP A 389 -1.66 -37.27 -10.77
C ASP A 389 -1.77 -35.83 -10.19
N ALA A 390 -2.97 -35.47 -9.72
CA ALA A 390 -3.31 -34.11 -9.29
C ALA A 390 -3.37 -33.97 -7.76
N THR A 391 -3.03 -32.79 -7.26
CA THR A 391 -3.18 -32.43 -5.84
C THR A 391 -4.03 -31.18 -5.69
N ILE A 392 -5.00 -31.18 -4.77
CA ILE A 392 -5.79 -30.00 -4.42
C ILE A 392 -5.73 -29.84 -2.91
N GLN A 393 -5.39 -28.64 -2.44
CA GLN A 393 -5.28 -28.41 -1.01
C GLN A 393 -5.70 -27.01 -0.56
N ASP A 394 -6.09 -26.93 0.71
CA ASP A 394 -6.33 -25.69 1.46
C ASP A 394 -7.33 -24.76 0.75
N ILE A 395 -8.47 -25.32 0.30
CA ILE A 395 -9.46 -24.58 -0.49
C ILE A 395 -10.88 -24.89 -0.05
N THR A 396 -11.74 -23.87 -0.05
CA THR A 396 -13.18 -24.05 0.15
C THR A 396 -13.94 -23.78 -1.16
N PHE A 397 -14.70 -24.74 -1.64
CA PHE A 397 -15.72 -24.54 -2.67
C PHE A 397 -17.01 -24.13 -1.98
N GLU A 398 -17.45 -22.90 -2.18
CA GLU A 398 -18.69 -22.37 -1.62
C GLU A 398 -19.76 -22.26 -2.72
N ASN A 399 -20.93 -22.85 -2.48
CA ASN A 399 -22.06 -22.84 -3.42
C ASN A 399 -21.71 -23.39 -4.81
N LEU A 400 -21.05 -24.56 -4.87
CA LEU A 400 -20.82 -25.28 -6.13
C LEU A 400 -22.14 -25.83 -6.66
N THR A 401 -22.53 -25.43 -7.86
CA THR A 401 -23.79 -25.83 -8.48
C THR A 401 -23.56 -26.55 -9.81
N VAL A 402 -24.17 -27.72 -9.95
CA VAL A 402 -24.24 -28.51 -11.19
C VAL A 402 -25.65 -28.42 -11.77
N LYS A 403 -25.78 -27.85 -12.97
CA LYS A 403 -27.08 -27.71 -13.67
C LYS A 403 -27.14 -28.58 -14.92
N LEU A 404 -28.12 -29.47 -14.98
CA LEU A 404 -28.36 -30.34 -16.13
C LEU A 404 -29.68 -29.98 -16.81
N ASN A 405 -29.64 -29.82 -18.14
CA ASN A 405 -30.82 -29.70 -18.99
C ASN A 405 -30.66 -30.60 -20.22
N VAL A 406 -30.94 -31.87 -20.06
CA VAL A 406 -30.61 -32.92 -21.04
C VAL A 406 -31.85 -33.52 -21.68
N ASN A 407 -31.71 -34.10 -22.88
CA ASN A 407 -32.78 -34.85 -23.53
C ASN A 407 -33.08 -36.17 -22.80
N THR A 408 -34.30 -36.70 -22.94
CA THR A 408 -34.68 -38.00 -22.37
C THR A 408 -33.96 -39.15 -23.06
N GLY A 409 -33.82 -40.29 -22.37
CA GLY A 409 -33.26 -41.52 -22.95
C GLY A 409 -31.74 -41.52 -23.15
N ILE A 410 -31.00 -40.52 -22.67
CA ILE A 410 -29.53 -40.47 -22.74
C ILE A 410 -28.89 -40.90 -21.42
N ARG A 411 -27.61 -41.27 -21.47
CA ARG A 411 -26.80 -41.50 -20.27
C ARG A 411 -26.24 -40.18 -19.74
N VAL A 412 -26.35 -39.92 -18.46
CA VAL A 412 -25.77 -38.71 -17.84
C VAL A 412 -24.91 -39.08 -16.67
N ASP A 413 -23.66 -38.69 -16.75
CA ASP A 413 -22.64 -38.97 -15.76
C ASP A 413 -22.18 -37.64 -15.14
N VAL A 414 -22.34 -37.53 -13.83
CA VAL A 414 -21.94 -36.35 -13.05
C VAL A 414 -20.97 -36.76 -11.97
N GLY A 415 -19.86 -36.04 -11.86
CA GLY A 415 -19.04 -35.98 -10.65
C GLY A 415 -18.73 -34.53 -10.38
N ALA A 416 -19.26 -33.96 -9.29
CA ALA A 416 -19.24 -32.50 -9.13
C ALA A 416 -17.81 -31.93 -9.15
N LEU A 417 -16.86 -32.61 -8.48
CA LEU A 417 -15.45 -32.30 -8.63
C LEU A 417 -14.87 -32.96 -9.89
N ALA A 418 -14.97 -34.29 -10.04
CA ALA A 418 -14.51 -34.93 -11.27
C ALA A 418 -15.27 -36.22 -11.65
N LEU A 419 -15.31 -36.55 -12.95
CA LEU A 419 -15.85 -37.85 -13.39
C LEU A 419 -14.88 -39.01 -13.08
N SER A 420 -13.59 -38.82 -13.31
CA SER A 420 -12.54 -39.79 -13.01
C SER A 420 -11.43 -39.17 -12.18
N ALA A 421 -11.03 -39.86 -11.12
CA ALA A 421 -9.88 -39.49 -10.29
C ALA A 421 -8.87 -40.66 -10.23
N GLU A 422 -7.66 -40.46 -10.73
CA GLU A 422 -6.55 -41.43 -10.66
C GLU A 422 -5.32 -40.80 -10.03
N ASN A 423 -4.78 -41.41 -8.95
CA ASN A 423 -3.62 -40.87 -8.22
C ASN A 423 -3.82 -39.44 -7.70
N VAL A 424 -5.00 -39.14 -7.15
CA VAL A 424 -5.37 -37.80 -6.68
C VAL A 424 -5.19 -37.68 -5.18
N THR A 425 -4.64 -36.55 -4.72
CA THR A 425 -4.60 -36.19 -3.30
C THR A 425 -5.42 -34.93 -3.03
N LEU A 426 -6.39 -35.02 -2.12
CA LEU A 426 -7.13 -33.87 -1.60
C LEU A 426 -6.78 -33.69 -0.11
N SER A 427 -6.36 -32.48 0.28
CA SER A 427 -6.01 -32.16 1.68
C SER A 427 -6.61 -30.84 2.12
N ASN A 428 -7.37 -30.80 3.23
CA ASN A 428 -8.04 -29.57 3.70
C ASN A 428 -8.94 -28.93 2.64
N VAL A 429 -9.75 -29.76 1.98
CA VAL A 429 -10.70 -29.31 0.95
C VAL A 429 -12.10 -29.33 1.54
N ARG A 430 -12.80 -28.20 1.52
CA ARG A 430 -14.18 -28.10 2.03
C ARG A 430 -15.16 -27.76 0.92
N PHE A 431 -16.33 -28.40 0.92
CA PHE A 431 -17.48 -28.00 0.12
C PHE A 431 -18.55 -27.43 1.05
N ASP A 432 -18.75 -26.11 1.03
CA ASP A 432 -19.79 -25.41 1.82
C ASP A 432 -20.93 -25.03 0.87
N GLY A 433 -21.91 -25.91 0.74
CA GLY A 433 -22.94 -25.79 -0.28
C GLY A 433 -22.52 -26.48 -1.59
N LEU A 434 -23.15 -27.63 -1.86
CA LEU A 434 -23.06 -28.35 -3.12
C LEU A 434 -24.46 -28.68 -3.61
N THR A 435 -24.84 -28.18 -4.78
CA THR A 435 -26.15 -28.46 -5.37
C THR A 435 -26.00 -29.19 -6.70
N ILE A 436 -26.63 -30.35 -6.85
CA ILE A 436 -26.76 -31.06 -8.13
C ILE A 436 -28.23 -31.05 -8.53
N ILE A 437 -28.54 -30.37 -9.64
CA ILE A 437 -29.89 -30.30 -10.20
C ILE A 437 -29.91 -31.13 -11.48
N SER A 438 -30.36 -32.38 -11.38
CA SER A 438 -30.55 -33.23 -12.56
C SER A 438 -31.97 -33.08 -13.09
N GLY A 439 -32.17 -32.17 -14.05
CA GLY A 439 -33.30 -32.12 -14.99
C GLY A 439 -34.72 -32.17 -14.42
N LYS A 440 -35.43 -31.05 -14.50
CA LYS A 440 -36.89 -30.99 -14.35
C LYS A 440 -37.54 -31.62 -15.59
N GLY A 441 -38.32 -32.70 -15.44
CA GLY A 441 -39.03 -33.37 -16.55
C GLY A 441 -38.32 -34.59 -17.14
N ASP A 442 -37.43 -35.25 -16.38
CA ASP A 442 -37.01 -36.62 -16.70
C ASP A 442 -38.22 -37.56 -16.67
N ASP A 443 -38.48 -38.26 -17.78
CA ASP A 443 -39.54 -39.27 -17.91
C ASP A 443 -39.09 -40.65 -17.37
N GLY A 444 -37.91 -40.70 -16.73
CA GLY A 444 -37.28 -41.91 -16.21
C GLY A 444 -36.55 -42.73 -17.27
N ALA A 445 -36.51 -42.28 -18.52
CA ALA A 445 -35.79 -42.98 -19.59
C ALA A 445 -34.28 -42.67 -19.57
N ALA A 446 -33.88 -41.51 -19.04
CA ALA A 446 -32.48 -41.15 -18.91
C ALA A 446 -31.82 -41.92 -17.75
N ARG A 447 -30.55 -42.30 -17.93
CA ARG A 447 -29.78 -43.01 -16.90
C ARG A 447 -28.79 -42.06 -16.25
N TYR A 448 -29.15 -41.55 -15.08
CA TYR A 448 -28.29 -40.68 -14.30
C TYR A 448 -27.38 -41.50 -13.38
N ARG A 449 -26.09 -41.19 -13.42
CA ARG A 449 -25.10 -41.59 -12.42
C ARG A 449 -24.46 -40.34 -11.85
N LEU A 450 -24.78 -40.03 -10.62
CA LEU A 450 -24.41 -38.77 -9.96
C LEU A 450 -23.44 -39.05 -8.82
N ALA A 451 -22.41 -38.23 -8.68
CA ALA A 451 -21.52 -38.24 -7.54
C ALA A 451 -21.23 -36.82 -7.05
N ASP A 452 -21.22 -36.66 -5.72
CA ASP A 452 -20.90 -35.41 -5.04
C ASP A 452 -19.41 -35.04 -5.15
N LEU A 453 -18.52 -36.03 -5.25
CA LEU A 453 -17.08 -35.81 -5.44
C LEU A 453 -16.57 -36.44 -6.73
N PHE A 454 -16.47 -37.78 -6.78
CA PHE A 454 -15.95 -38.52 -7.93
C PHE A 454 -16.91 -39.59 -8.43
N LEU A 455 -17.19 -39.62 -9.73
CA LEU A 455 -18.00 -40.71 -10.28
C LEU A 455 -17.23 -42.04 -10.28
N SER A 456 -15.93 -42.00 -10.56
CA SER A 456 -15.02 -43.15 -10.47
C SER A 456 -13.66 -42.74 -9.91
N GLN A 457 -13.01 -43.65 -9.19
CA GLN A 457 -11.73 -43.35 -8.54
C GLN A 457 -10.76 -44.55 -8.50
N ARG A 458 -9.47 -44.23 -8.50
CA ARG A 458 -8.36 -45.16 -8.27
C ARG A 458 -7.22 -44.44 -7.55
N ASN A 459 -6.71 -45.04 -6.47
CA ASN A 459 -5.57 -44.51 -5.70
C ASN A 459 -5.78 -43.04 -5.26
N VAL A 460 -6.93 -42.76 -4.64
CA VAL A 460 -7.27 -41.43 -4.11
C VAL A 460 -6.96 -41.35 -2.62
N LYS A 461 -6.36 -40.23 -2.19
CA LYS A 461 -6.08 -39.94 -0.79
C LYS A 461 -6.84 -38.68 -0.36
N LEU A 462 -7.68 -38.81 0.65
CA LEU A 462 -8.48 -37.71 1.21
C LEU A 462 -8.05 -37.46 2.65
N THR A 463 -7.59 -36.25 2.96
CA THR A 463 -7.22 -35.84 4.33
C THR A 463 -7.98 -34.56 4.67
N ASN A 464 -8.81 -34.58 5.71
CA ASN A 464 -9.64 -33.42 6.09
C ASN A 464 -10.46 -32.86 4.90
N VAL A 465 -11.14 -33.75 4.19
CA VAL A 465 -12.04 -33.38 3.10
C VAL A 465 -13.46 -33.47 3.61
N THR A 466 -14.15 -32.34 3.67
CA THR A 466 -15.47 -32.21 4.31
C THR A 466 -16.46 -31.55 3.38
N ALA A 467 -17.74 -31.78 3.64
CA ALA A 467 -18.82 -31.11 2.94
C ALA A 467 -19.99 -30.86 3.87
N ASP A 468 -20.59 -29.68 3.73
CA ASP A 468 -21.81 -29.25 4.41
C ASP A 468 -22.83 -28.78 3.37
N ASN A 469 -24.13 -28.86 3.70
CA ASN A 469 -25.21 -28.34 2.86
C ASN A 469 -25.25 -28.93 1.44
N ILE A 470 -25.18 -30.27 1.34
CA ILE A 470 -25.32 -30.99 0.07
C ILE A 470 -26.81 -31.15 -0.28
N ASP A 471 -27.21 -30.68 -1.45
CA ASP A 471 -28.56 -30.82 -2.00
C ASP A 471 -28.50 -31.48 -3.39
N ILE A 472 -28.98 -32.71 -3.50
CA ILE A 472 -29.07 -33.43 -4.79
C ILE A 472 -30.53 -33.60 -5.16
N GLN A 473 -30.97 -32.82 -6.14
CA GLN A 473 -32.30 -32.87 -6.73
C GLN A 473 -32.25 -33.78 -7.96
N ALA A 474 -32.67 -35.03 -7.78
CA ALA A 474 -32.60 -36.04 -8.83
C ALA A 474 -33.85 -36.93 -8.93
N SER A 475 -34.03 -37.49 -10.13
CA SER A 475 -35.05 -38.50 -10.43
C SER A 475 -34.91 -39.71 -9.50
N PRO A 476 -36.01 -40.37 -9.09
CA PRO A 476 -35.96 -41.59 -8.27
C PRO A 476 -35.13 -42.73 -8.90
N ALA A 477 -34.94 -42.71 -10.22
CA ALA A 477 -34.17 -43.72 -10.95
C ALA A 477 -32.66 -43.42 -11.01
N ALA A 478 -32.21 -42.27 -10.49
CA ALA A 478 -30.81 -41.87 -10.51
C ALA A 478 -29.95 -42.77 -9.59
N GLN A 479 -28.80 -43.21 -10.10
CA GLN A 479 -27.78 -43.86 -9.30
C GLN A 479 -26.92 -42.79 -8.65
N ILE A 480 -27.05 -42.61 -7.34
CA ILE A 480 -26.29 -41.59 -6.61
C ILE A 480 -25.20 -42.28 -5.77
N ASN A 481 -23.96 -41.85 -5.99
CA ASN A 481 -22.80 -42.26 -5.20
C ASN A 481 -22.34 -41.07 -4.36
N SER A 482 -22.54 -41.13 -3.04
CA SER A 482 -22.15 -40.05 -2.13
C SER A 482 -20.91 -40.41 -1.34
N TYR A 483 -19.94 -39.50 -1.34
CA TYR A 483 -18.76 -39.55 -0.48
C TYR A 483 -19.03 -38.95 0.90
N PHE A 484 -19.96 -38.01 0.99
CA PHE A 484 -20.19 -37.22 2.21
C PHE A 484 -21.43 -37.63 3.00
N GLY A 485 -22.35 -38.39 2.39
CA GLY A 485 -23.65 -38.76 2.96
C GLY A 485 -24.64 -37.58 2.99
N PHE A 486 -25.90 -37.80 2.59
CA PHE A 486 -26.92 -36.74 2.60
C PHE A 486 -28.35 -37.31 2.74
N GLU A 487 -29.33 -36.44 3.03
CA GLU A 487 -30.77 -36.74 2.97
C GLU A 487 -31.29 -36.52 1.54
N ILE A 488 -31.73 -37.58 0.86
CA ILE A 488 -32.34 -37.48 -0.49
C ILE A 488 -33.71 -36.79 -0.36
N ARG A 489 -33.88 -35.61 -0.98
CA ARG A 489 -35.20 -34.99 -1.20
C ARG A 489 -35.67 -35.32 -2.61
N VAL A 490 -36.61 -36.25 -2.71
CA VAL A 490 -37.25 -36.62 -3.99
C VAL A 490 -38.34 -35.58 -4.30
N GLU A 491 -38.32 -34.97 -5.50
CA GLU A 491 -39.47 -34.18 -5.99
C GLU A 491 -40.65 -35.16 -6.16
N GLU A 492 -41.70 -35.03 -5.34
CA GLU A 492 -42.95 -35.77 -5.54
C GLU A 492 -43.64 -35.28 -6.83
N GLU A 493 -44.03 -36.22 -7.69
CA GLU A 493 -44.77 -35.89 -8.92
C GLU A 493 -46.04 -35.09 -8.59
N PRO A 494 -46.39 -34.06 -9.39
CA PRO A 494 -47.66 -33.38 -9.23
C PRO A 494 -48.79 -34.38 -9.49
N VAL A 495 -49.58 -34.68 -8.46
CA VAL A 495 -50.82 -35.47 -8.57
C VAL A 495 -51.73 -34.78 -9.59
N VAL A 496 -51.80 -35.33 -10.80
CA VAL A 496 -52.78 -34.93 -11.79
C VAL A 496 -54.14 -35.46 -11.30
N PRO A 497 -55.14 -34.60 -11.05
CA PRO A 497 -56.47 -35.08 -10.69
C PRO A 497 -57.05 -35.81 -11.91
N GLU A 498 -57.46 -37.07 -11.73
CA GLU A 498 -58.33 -37.75 -12.70
C GLU A 498 -59.69 -37.03 -12.76
N GLU A 499 -60.21 -36.89 -13.98
CA GLU A 499 -61.38 -36.08 -14.39
C GLU A 499 -62.68 -36.34 -13.61
#